data_AF-A0A7W4B2N6-F1
#
_entry.id   AF-A0A7W4B2N6-F1
#
_cell.length_a   1.000
_cell.length_b   1.000
_cell.length_c   1.000
_cell.angle_alpha   90.00
_cell.angle_beta   90.00
_cell.angle_gamma   90.00
#
_symmetry.space_group_name_H-M   'P 1'
#
loop_
_entity.id
_entity.type
_entity.pdbx_description
1 polymer ?
#
loop_
_entity_poly.entity_id
_entity_poly.type
_entity_poly.pdbx_seq_one_letter_code
_entity_poly.pdbx_strand_id
1 'polypeptide(L)'
;MPNMMPLHNNKNTPKNGFTLIELVVVIIILGIIAMIALPKFVDIGRDAKIATVKVTGGAFSSAITLAHMKWAAMGYSGPADNLAIFSQAGTDGQLDINQWGYPAQNYPPYEASPRLDNNNDCLSVWPTLLQDGPSVSISADKDISDYRAEYINPDQCRYYYNLLPLVSIYYDSRNGEVLIDSNPDS
;
A
#
# COMPACT_ATOMS: atom_id res chain seq x y z
N MET A 1 -45.98 76.47 19.23
CA MET A 1 -46.18 75.47 18.14
C MET A 1 -45.67 74.13 18.66
N PRO A 2 -46.51 73.11 18.91
CA PRO A 2 -46.03 71.83 19.40
C PRO A 2 -45.55 70.95 18.24
N ASN A 3 -44.37 70.35 18.41
CA ASN A 3 -43.72 69.49 17.42
C ASN A 3 -44.28 68.05 17.58
N MET A 4 -44.84 67.48 16.50
CA MET A 4 -45.39 66.12 16.48
C MET A 4 -44.27 65.07 16.45
N MET A 5 -44.30 64.13 17.39
CA MET A 5 -43.44 62.95 17.43
C MET A 5 -44.00 61.86 16.50
N PRO A 6 -43.22 61.25 15.59
CA PRO A 6 -43.73 60.18 14.73
C PRO A 6 -43.76 58.84 15.49
N LEU A 7 -44.84 58.07 15.30
CA LEU A 7 -44.97 56.73 15.84
C LEU A 7 -44.13 55.74 15.01
N HIS A 8 -43.18 55.07 15.66
CA HIS A 8 -42.36 54.03 15.08
C HIS A 8 -43.20 52.74 14.91
N ASN A 9 -43.50 52.36 13.67
CA ASN A 9 -44.27 51.16 13.34
C ASN A 9 -43.33 49.93 13.27
N ASN A 10 -43.29 49.14 14.35
CA ASN A 10 -42.50 47.91 14.40
C ASN A 10 -43.17 46.81 13.55
N LYS A 11 -42.63 46.53 12.37
CA LYS A 11 -43.07 45.42 11.53
C LYS A 11 -42.53 44.11 12.14
N ASN A 12 -43.37 43.41 12.90
CA ASN A 12 -43.11 42.04 13.31
C ASN A 12 -43.06 41.15 12.05
N THR A 13 -41.88 40.85 11.55
CA THR A 13 -41.70 39.81 10.54
C THR A 13 -41.93 38.45 11.22
N PRO A 14 -42.86 37.61 10.72
CA PRO A 14 -43.06 36.29 11.29
C PRO A 14 -41.76 35.49 11.15
N LYS A 15 -41.20 35.06 12.28
CA LYS A 15 -40.11 34.09 12.29
C LYS A 15 -40.72 32.73 11.98
N ASN A 16 -40.60 32.27 10.74
CA ASN A 16 -40.96 30.91 10.36
C ASN A 16 -39.99 29.94 11.04
N GLY A 17 -40.40 29.39 12.19
CA GLY A 17 -39.65 28.33 12.88
C GLY A 17 -39.87 26.97 12.20
N PHE A 18 -38.86 26.12 12.23
CA PHE A 18 -38.97 24.70 11.84
C PHE A 18 -40.00 23.99 12.72
N THR A 19 -40.81 23.10 12.13
CA THR A 19 -41.77 22.31 12.91
C THR A 19 -41.08 21.09 13.55
N LEU A 20 -41.57 20.64 14.71
CA LEU A 20 -41.04 19.43 15.37
C LEU A 20 -41.17 18.19 14.48
N ILE A 21 -42.26 18.08 13.73
CA ILE A 21 -42.49 16.95 12.83
C ILE A 21 -41.49 16.94 11.68
N GLU A 22 -41.12 18.10 11.16
CA GLU A 22 -40.14 18.23 10.08
C GLU A 22 -38.75 17.77 10.52
N LEU A 23 -38.35 18.10 11.76
CA LEU A 23 -37.11 17.58 12.33
C LEU A 23 -37.16 16.05 12.53
N VAL A 24 -38.28 15.51 13.03
CA VAL A 24 -38.45 14.07 13.26
C VAL A 24 -38.41 13.27 11.95
N VAL A 25 -39.08 13.75 10.90
CA VAL A 25 -39.06 13.08 9.59
C VAL A 25 -37.65 13.08 9.00
N VAL A 26 -36.89 14.17 9.14
CA VAL A 26 -35.51 14.25 8.64
C VAL A 26 -34.62 13.21 9.32
N ILE A 27 -34.65 13.09 10.64
CA ILE A 27 -33.81 12.09 11.34
C ILE A 27 -34.22 10.66 11.02
N ILE A 28 -35.51 10.39 10.77
CA ILE A 28 -35.99 9.08 10.34
C ILE A 28 -35.44 8.74 8.94
N ILE A 29 -35.53 9.68 7.99
CA ILE A 29 -35.00 9.48 6.64
C ILE A 29 -33.48 9.25 6.68
N LEU A 30 -32.74 10.07 7.43
CA LEU A 30 -31.30 9.89 7.61
C LEU A 30 -30.97 8.54 8.25
N GLY A 31 -31.78 8.07 9.21
CA GLY A 31 -31.63 6.75 9.83
C GLY A 31 -31.77 5.60 8.83
N ILE A 32 -32.77 5.64 7.95
CA ILE A 32 -33.00 4.61 6.92
C ILE A 32 -31.84 4.60 5.91
N ILE A 33 -31.42 5.77 5.43
CA ILE A 33 -30.31 5.88 4.47
C ILE A 33 -29.01 5.37 5.08
N ALA A 34 -28.73 5.71 6.34
CA ALA A 34 -27.53 5.26 7.04
C ALA A 34 -27.48 3.73 7.19
N MET A 35 -28.61 3.10 7.52
CA MET A 35 -28.70 1.63 7.64
C MET A 35 -28.32 0.92 6.34
N ILE A 36 -28.80 1.42 5.20
CA ILE A 36 -28.55 0.80 3.88
C ILE A 36 -27.11 1.10 3.39
N ALA A 37 -26.58 2.30 3.68
CA ALA A 37 -25.28 2.73 3.18
C ALA A 37 -24.09 2.14 3.95
N LEU A 38 -24.23 1.92 5.26
CA LEU A 38 -23.13 1.47 6.13
C LEU A 38 -22.47 0.14 5.70
N PRO A 39 -23.20 -0.96 5.42
CA PRO A 39 -22.55 -2.22 5.04
C PRO A 39 -21.75 -2.08 3.74
N LYS A 40 -22.32 -1.39 2.73
CA LYS A 40 -21.64 -1.12 1.47
C LYS A 40 -20.38 -0.27 1.63
N PHE A 41 -20.39 0.70 2.55
CA PHE A 41 -19.22 1.53 2.81
C PHE A 41 -18.05 0.72 3.39
N VAL A 42 -18.34 -0.24 4.27
CA VAL A 42 -17.31 -1.15 4.83
C VAL A 42 -16.70 -2.02 3.73
N ASP A 43 -17.51 -2.59 2.84
CA ASP A 43 -17.03 -3.41 1.72
C ASP A 43 -16.12 -2.63 0.76
N ILE A 44 -16.50 -1.39 0.39
CA ILE A 44 -15.66 -0.53 -0.47
C ILE A 44 -14.30 -0.27 0.17
N GLY A 45 -14.26 -0.05 1.48
CA GLY A 45 -12.99 0.14 2.20
C GLY A 45 -12.09 -1.10 2.15
N ARG A 46 -12.67 -2.31 2.23
CA ARG A 46 -11.94 -3.57 2.07
C ARG A 46 -11.45 -3.76 0.63
N ASP A 47 -12.31 -3.56 -0.35
CA ASP A 47 -11.98 -3.71 -1.77
C ASP A 47 -10.89 -2.72 -2.22
N ALA A 48 -10.94 -1.49 -1.72
CA ALA A 48 -9.91 -0.48 -1.97
C ALA A 48 -8.54 -0.93 -1.45
N LYS A 49 -8.49 -1.51 -0.25
CA LYS A 49 -7.25 -2.07 0.31
C LYS A 49 -6.70 -3.22 -0.52
N ILE A 50 -7.58 -4.14 -0.96
CA ILE A 50 -7.20 -5.26 -1.84
C ILE A 50 -6.65 -4.72 -3.17
N ALA A 51 -7.30 -3.70 -3.73
CA ALA A 51 -6.84 -3.05 -4.96
C ALA A 51 -5.45 -2.40 -4.78
N THR A 52 -5.19 -1.76 -3.64
CA THR A 52 -3.85 -1.23 -3.31
C THR A 52 -2.80 -2.33 -3.35
N VAL A 53 -3.05 -3.48 -2.73
CA VAL A 53 -2.08 -4.60 -2.76
C VAL A 53 -1.88 -5.13 -4.18
N LYS A 54 -2.93 -5.22 -5.00
CA LYS A 54 -2.80 -5.60 -6.41
C LYS A 54 -1.91 -4.64 -7.20
N VAL A 55 -2.07 -3.33 -6.99
CA VAL A 55 -1.25 -2.31 -7.63
C VAL A 55 0.20 -2.41 -7.15
N THR A 56 0.43 -2.51 -5.84
CA THR A 56 1.77 -2.66 -5.27
C THR A 56 2.46 -3.93 -5.78
N GLY A 57 1.77 -5.07 -5.80
CA GLY A 57 2.32 -6.33 -6.31
C GLY A 57 2.63 -6.29 -7.80
N GLY A 58 1.80 -5.61 -8.61
CA GLY A 58 2.06 -5.39 -10.03
C GLY A 58 3.29 -4.49 -10.27
N ALA A 59 3.45 -3.44 -9.48
CA ALA A 59 4.65 -2.59 -9.50
C ALA A 59 5.90 -3.38 -9.09
N PHE A 60 5.79 -4.20 -8.05
CA PHE A 60 6.87 -5.07 -7.58
C PHE A 60 7.29 -6.08 -8.65
N SER A 61 6.33 -6.78 -9.28
CA SER A 61 6.58 -7.69 -10.41
C SER A 61 7.28 -7.00 -11.59
N SER A 62 6.86 -5.77 -11.91
CA SER A 62 7.48 -4.97 -12.96
C SER A 62 8.92 -4.59 -12.61
N ALA A 63 9.19 -4.24 -11.35
CA ALA A 63 10.53 -3.91 -10.85
C ALA A 63 11.47 -5.12 -10.86
N ILE A 64 11.00 -6.30 -10.45
CA ILE A 64 11.75 -7.57 -10.56
C ILE A 64 12.13 -7.85 -12.02
N THR A 65 11.16 -7.71 -12.94
CA THR A 65 11.38 -7.92 -14.36
C THR A 65 12.42 -6.92 -14.90
N LEU A 66 12.33 -5.65 -14.50
CA LEU A 66 13.31 -4.63 -14.88
C LEU A 66 14.72 -4.96 -14.40
N ALA A 67 14.85 -5.43 -13.15
CA ALA A 67 16.13 -5.84 -12.59
C ALA A 67 16.74 -7.02 -13.37
N HIS A 68 15.93 -8.04 -13.68
CA HIS A 68 16.35 -9.17 -14.51
C HIS A 68 16.78 -8.74 -15.91
N MET A 69 16.02 -7.87 -16.55
CA MET A 69 16.36 -7.33 -17.87
C MET A 69 17.67 -6.54 -17.84
N LYS A 70 17.94 -5.79 -16.77
CA LYS A 70 19.20 -5.06 -16.60
C LYS A 70 20.38 -6.01 -16.45
N TRP A 71 20.24 -7.04 -15.61
CA TRP A 71 21.23 -8.10 -15.45
C TRP A 71 21.58 -8.76 -16.79
N ALA A 72 20.55 -9.14 -17.57
CA ALA A 72 20.72 -9.75 -18.89
C ALA A 72 21.37 -8.77 -19.90
N ALA A 73 20.94 -7.51 -19.91
CA ALA A 73 21.47 -6.48 -20.82
C ALA A 73 22.96 -6.16 -20.56
N MET A 74 23.43 -6.33 -19.33
CA MET A 74 24.85 -6.18 -18.97
C MET A 74 25.69 -7.44 -19.28
N GLY A 75 25.07 -8.50 -19.79
CA GLY A 75 25.76 -9.71 -20.24
C GLY A 75 26.17 -10.66 -19.10
N TYR A 76 25.57 -10.52 -17.93
CA TYR A 76 25.81 -11.46 -16.83
C TYR A 76 25.22 -12.84 -17.14
N SER A 77 25.87 -13.88 -16.63
CA SER A 77 25.44 -15.30 -16.75
C SER A 77 25.51 -16.04 -15.40
N GLY A 78 25.62 -15.28 -14.31
CA GLY A 78 25.67 -15.75 -12.94
C GLY A 78 25.44 -14.58 -11.98
N PRO A 79 25.86 -14.70 -10.71
CA PRO A 79 25.72 -13.62 -9.74
C PRO A 79 26.26 -12.28 -10.21
N ALA A 80 25.54 -11.20 -9.88
CA ALA A 80 26.01 -9.84 -10.06
C ALA A 80 25.81 -9.08 -8.75
N ASP A 81 26.87 -8.49 -8.24
CA ASP A 81 26.88 -7.76 -6.97
C ASP A 81 26.71 -6.26 -7.23
N ASN A 82 26.00 -5.58 -6.33
CA ASN A 82 25.79 -4.13 -6.37
C ASN A 82 25.27 -3.60 -7.73
N LEU A 83 24.40 -4.37 -8.40
CA LEU A 83 23.82 -3.96 -9.68
C LEU A 83 22.83 -2.82 -9.44
N ALA A 84 23.23 -1.60 -9.80
CA ALA A 84 22.34 -0.45 -9.70
C ALA A 84 21.15 -0.64 -10.64
N ILE A 85 19.89 -0.61 -10.18
CA ILE A 85 18.70 -0.83 -11.04
C ILE A 85 18.17 0.49 -11.61
N PHE A 86 17.95 1.50 -10.77
CA PHE A 86 17.23 2.74 -11.13
C PHE A 86 18.12 3.99 -11.33
N SER A 87 19.34 4.04 -10.81
CA SER A 87 20.25 5.21 -10.94
C SER A 87 21.71 4.78 -11.16
N GLN A 88 22.58 5.70 -11.60
CA GLN A 88 24.02 5.46 -11.80
C GLN A 88 24.91 5.99 -10.64
N ALA A 89 24.36 6.47 -9.51
CA ALA A 89 25.16 7.08 -8.45
C ALA A 89 24.69 6.72 -7.03
N GLY A 90 25.58 6.14 -6.23
CA GLY A 90 25.36 5.76 -4.83
C GLY A 90 25.14 4.26 -4.61
N THR A 91 25.14 3.85 -3.33
CA THR A 91 24.74 2.51 -2.88
C THR A 91 23.21 2.34 -2.85
N ASP A 92 22.47 3.45 -2.86
CA ASP A 92 21.01 3.46 -2.87
C ASP A 92 20.50 3.01 -4.26
N GLY A 93 19.73 1.92 -4.29
CA GLY A 93 19.20 1.36 -5.55
C GLY A 93 20.06 0.26 -6.18
N GLN A 94 21.10 -0.21 -5.50
CA GLN A 94 21.89 -1.37 -5.89
C GLN A 94 21.26 -2.66 -5.36
N LEU A 95 21.23 -3.71 -6.17
CA LEU A 95 20.76 -5.03 -5.77
C LEU A 95 21.81 -6.07 -6.10
N ASP A 96 21.97 -7.01 -5.19
CA ASP A 96 22.69 -8.24 -5.45
C ASP A 96 21.73 -9.19 -6.16
N ILE A 97 22.17 -9.64 -7.32
CA ILE A 97 21.44 -10.51 -8.22
C ILE A 97 22.01 -11.91 -8.08
N ASN A 98 21.15 -12.89 -7.80
CA ASN A 98 21.55 -14.28 -7.63
C ASN A 98 21.98 -14.94 -8.95
N GLN A 99 22.35 -16.22 -8.87
CA GLN A 99 22.80 -17.00 -10.02
C GLN A 99 21.75 -17.14 -11.15
N TRP A 100 20.47 -16.90 -10.88
CA TRP A 100 19.38 -16.98 -11.84
C TRP A 100 19.03 -15.64 -12.48
N GLY A 101 19.73 -14.56 -12.09
CA GLY A 101 19.48 -13.23 -12.64
C GLY A 101 18.35 -12.48 -11.95
N TYR A 102 17.97 -12.86 -10.71
CA TYR A 102 16.92 -12.16 -9.96
C TYR A 102 17.41 -11.56 -8.65
N PRO A 103 16.78 -10.47 -8.17
CA PRO A 103 17.14 -9.82 -6.90
C PRO A 103 17.11 -10.77 -5.71
N ALA A 104 18.22 -10.82 -4.96
CA ALA A 104 18.34 -11.61 -3.75
C ALA A 104 18.35 -10.72 -2.50
N GLN A 105 19.14 -9.65 -2.50
CA GLN A 105 19.31 -8.75 -1.36
C GLN A 105 19.87 -7.39 -1.81
N ASN A 106 19.93 -6.44 -0.88
CA ASN A 106 20.76 -5.24 -0.95
C ASN A 106 21.46 -5.09 0.40
N TYR A 107 22.59 -5.79 0.59
CA TYR A 107 23.31 -5.78 1.86
C TYR A 107 24.83 -5.89 1.65
N PRO A 108 25.64 -5.05 2.30
CA PRO A 108 27.08 -5.26 2.38
C PRO A 108 27.42 -6.35 3.42
N PRO A 109 28.55 -7.06 3.32
CA PRO A 109 29.62 -6.96 2.32
C PRO A 109 29.38 -7.81 1.06
N TYR A 110 30.29 -7.72 0.07
CA TYR A 110 30.27 -8.53 -1.15
C TYR A 110 30.01 -10.01 -0.88
N GLU A 111 29.04 -10.57 -1.59
CA GLU A 111 28.76 -12.01 -1.60
C GLU A 111 28.98 -12.58 -3.00
N ALA A 112 29.82 -13.60 -3.13
CA ALA A 112 30.07 -14.24 -4.42
C ALA A 112 28.85 -14.99 -4.97
N SER A 113 27.87 -15.29 -4.12
CA SER A 113 26.67 -16.05 -4.48
C SER A 113 25.51 -15.59 -3.59
N PRO A 114 24.99 -14.38 -3.82
CA PRO A 114 23.92 -13.80 -3.02
C PRO A 114 22.66 -14.66 -3.17
N ARG A 115 22.00 -14.90 -2.04
CA ARG A 115 20.77 -15.68 -1.95
C ARG A 115 19.74 -14.90 -1.16
N LEU A 116 18.49 -15.23 -1.39
CA LEU A 116 17.40 -14.77 -0.57
C LEU A 116 17.19 -15.85 0.48
N ASP A 117 17.84 -15.77 1.63
CA ASP A 117 17.86 -16.86 2.61
C ASP A 117 17.43 -16.48 4.02
N ASN A 118 17.06 -15.21 4.23
CA ASN A 118 16.58 -14.73 5.51
C ASN A 118 15.63 -13.51 5.38
N ASN A 119 15.04 -13.09 6.51
CA ASN A 119 14.11 -11.95 6.53
C ASN A 119 14.75 -10.62 6.14
N ASN A 120 16.03 -10.40 6.44
CA ASN A 120 16.72 -9.15 6.11
C ASN A 120 16.88 -8.99 4.60
N ASP A 121 17.05 -10.09 3.87
CA ASP A 121 17.10 -10.09 2.42
C ASP A 121 15.75 -9.65 1.85
N CYS A 122 14.65 -10.22 2.34
CA CYS A 122 13.31 -9.76 1.98
C CYS A 122 13.08 -8.28 2.27
N LEU A 123 13.56 -7.80 3.43
CA LEU A 123 13.46 -6.40 3.82
C LEU A 123 14.30 -5.47 2.96
N SER A 124 15.43 -5.93 2.43
CA SER A 124 16.33 -5.11 1.62
C SER A 124 15.89 -5.06 0.15
N VAL A 125 15.33 -6.16 -0.39
CA VAL A 125 14.83 -6.21 -1.77
C VAL A 125 13.65 -5.25 -1.99
N TRP A 126 12.71 -5.20 -1.06
CA TRP A 126 11.47 -4.45 -1.21
C TRP A 126 11.65 -2.93 -1.41
N PRO A 127 12.27 -2.17 -0.49
CA PRO A 127 12.45 -0.73 -0.65
C PRO A 127 13.42 -0.39 -1.78
N THR A 128 14.34 -1.31 -2.12
CA THR A 128 15.26 -1.10 -3.24
C THR A 128 14.53 -1.16 -4.59
N LEU A 129 13.56 -2.07 -4.73
CA LEU A 129 12.72 -2.20 -5.93
C LEU A 129 11.58 -1.18 -5.98
N LEU A 130 11.07 -0.77 -4.82
CA LEU A 130 9.98 0.19 -4.67
C LEU A 130 10.48 1.44 -3.93
N GLN A 131 11.28 2.28 -4.61
CA GLN A 131 11.96 3.43 -3.99
C GLN A 131 11.00 4.40 -3.26
N ASP A 132 9.79 4.60 -3.78
CA ASP A 132 8.71 5.39 -3.15
C ASP A 132 7.51 4.50 -2.75
N GLY A 133 7.79 3.24 -2.40
CA GLY A 133 6.79 2.23 -2.09
C GLY A 133 6.25 2.27 -0.66
N PRO A 134 5.24 1.43 -0.37
CA PRO A 134 4.78 1.19 0.99
C PRO A 134 5.90 0.68 1.89
N SER A 135 5.84 1.04 3.17
CA SER A 135 6.83 0.65 4.17
C SER A 135 6.78 -0.84 4.47
N VAL A 136 7.95 -1.44 4.77
CA VAL A 136 8.06 -2.86 5.12
C VAL A 136 8.89 -3.06 6.39
N SER A 137 8.50 -4.01 7.22
CA SER A 137 9.27 -4.46 8.40
C SER A 137 9.06 -5.95 8.65
N ILE A 138 9.60 -6.50 9.74
CA ILE A 138 9.29 -7.86 10.22
C ILE A 138 8.12 -7.88 11.23
N SER A 139 7.57 -6.72 11.57
CA SER A 139 6.48 -6.62 12.54
C SER A 139 5.11 -6.86 11.89
N ALA A 140 4.24 -7.56 12.60
CA ALA A 140 2.83 -7.69 12.23
C ALA A 140 1.98 -6.48 12.66
N ASP A 141 2.59 -5.50 13.32
CA ASP A 141 1.93 -4.28 13.77
C ASP A 141 1.72 -3.31 12.60
N LYS A 142 0.45 -3.04 12.28
CA LYS A 142 0.02 -2.09 11.24
C LYS A 142 0.45 -0.65 11.51
N ASP A 143 0.80 -0.31 12.75
CA ASP A 143 1.23 1.02 13.13
C ASP A 143 2.76 1.19 12.97
N ILE A 144 3.49 0.11 12.68
CA ILE A 144 4.94 0.11 12.40
C ILE A 144 5.24 0.17 10.90
N SER A 145 4.56 -0.66 10.10
CA SER A 145 4.75 -0.68 8.64
C SER A 145 3.51 -1.18 7.90
N ASP A 146 3.40 -0.84 6.62
CA ASP A 146 2.31 -1.28 5.74
C ASP A 146 2.37 -2.78 5.48
N TYR A 147 3.57 -3.29 5.20
CA TYR A 147 3.83 -4.70 4.95
C TYR A 147 4.73 -5.32 6.00
N ARG A 148 4.54 -6.63 6.22
CA ARG A 148 5.47 -7.50 6.93
C ARG A 148 6.15 -8.46 5.97
N ALA A 149 7.47 -8.48 5.96
CA ALA A 149 8.26 -9.45 5.23
C ALA A 149 8.47 -10.74 6.05
N GLU A 150 8.31 -11.87 5.38
CA GLU A 150 8.61 -13.20 5.90
C GLU A 150 9.36 -14.01 4.83
N TYR A 151 10.52 -14.52 5.20
CA TYR A 151 11.29 -15.45 4.40
C TYR A 151 10.65 -16.84 4.43
N ILE A 152 10.57 -17.46 3.25
CA ILE A 152 10.11 -18.82 3.05
C ILE A 152 11.26 -19.62 2.45
N ASN A 153 11.65 -20.69 3.13
CA ASN A 153 12.69 -21.56 2.62
C ASN A 153 12.18 -22.38 1.42
N PRO A 154 12.91 -22.44 0.29
CA PRO A 154 14.13 -21.67 -0.05
C PRO A 154 13.84 -20.46 -0.96
N ASP A 155 14.65 -19.40 -0.87
CA ASP A 155 14.75 -18.31 -1.87
C ASP A 155 13.50 -17.46 -2.12
N GLN A 156 12.56 -17.48 -1.18
CA GLN A 156 11.25 -16.87 -1.35
C GLN A 156 10.93 -15.85 -0.26
N CYS A 157 10.23 -14.79 -0.64
CA CYS A 157 9.64 -13.83 0.28
C CYS A 157 8.13 -13.84 0.18
N ARG A 158 7.48 -13.62 1.32
CA ARG A 158 6.09 -13.24 1.38
C ARG A 158 5.95 -11.93 2.14
N TYR A 159 5.24 -11.00 1.53
CA TYR A 159 4.95 -9.68 2.07
C TYR A 159 3.46 -9.61 2.41
N TYR A 160 3.12 -9.72 3.68
CA TYR A 160 1.75 -9.63 4.15
C TYR A 160 1.36 -8.17 4.34
N TYR A 161 0.16 -7.80 3.92
CA TYR A 161 -0.36 -6.46 4.19
C TYR A 161 -0.88 -6.37 5.63
N ASN A 162 -0.25 -5.59 6.50
CA ASN A 162 -0.54 -5.60 7.94
C ASN A 162 -1.98 -5.14 8.26
N LEU A 163 -2.57 -4.28 7.41
CA LEU A 163 -3.97 -3.87 7.55
C LEU A 163 -4.99 -4.94 7.14
N LEU A 164 -4.59 -5.94 6.35
CA LEU A 164 -5.40 -7.08 5.95
C LEU A 164 -4.49 -8.31 5.74
N PRO A 165 -4.07 -9.00 6.82
CA PRO A 165 -3.01 -10.01 6.76
C PRO A 165 -3.30 -11.27 5.93
N LEU A 166 -4.56 -11.43 5.49
CA LEU A 166 -4.96 -12.52 4.58
C LEU A 166 -4.60 -12.23 3.12
N VAL A 167 -4.13 -11.01 2.82
CA VAL A 167 -3.70 -10.58 1.49
C VAL A 167 -2.19 -10.39 1.52
N SER A 168 -1.50 -10.91 0.51
CA SER A 168 -0.04 -10.90 0.46
C SER A 168 0.52 -10.85 -0.96
N ILE A 169 1.78 -10.45 -1.07
CA ILE A 169 2.57 -10.53 -2.30
C ILE A 169 3.68 -11.55 -2.05
N TYR A 170 3.79 -12.52 -2.93
CA TYR A 170 4.79 -13.57 -2.89
C TYR A 170 5.81 -13.35 -3.99
N TYR A 171 7.07 -13.65 -3.70
CA TYR A 171 8.19 -13.53 -4.61
C TYR A 171 9.09 -14.76 -4.51
N ASP A 172 9.41 -15.37 -5.65
CA ASP A 172 10.39 -16.45 -5.76
C ASP A 172 11.61 -15.99 -6.56
N SER A 173 12.75 -15.82 -5.88
CA SER A 173 13.96 -15.31 -6.51
C SER A 173 14.65 -16.34 -7.42
N ARG A 174 14.19 -17.59 -7.48
CA ARG A 174 14.78 -18.62 -8.35
C ARG A 174 14.31 -18.50 -9.79
N ASN A 175 13.12 -17.92 -9.99
CA ASN A 175 12.47 -17.80 -11.30
C ASN A 175 11.87 -16.41 -11.56
N GLY A 176 11.91 -15.49 -10.60
CA GLY A 176 11.37 -14.13 -10.74
C GLY A 176 9.85 -14.05 -10.60
N GLU A 177 9.20 -15.14 -10.21
CA GLU A 177 7.75 -15.20 -10.11
C GLU A 177 7.24 -14.30 -8.98
N VAL A 178 6.21 -13.51 -9.29
CA VAL A 178 5.49 -12.71 -8.31
C VAL A 178 4.02 -13.07 -8.36
N LEU A 179 3.48 -13.55 -7.24
CA LEU A 179 2.07 -13.91 -7.08
C LEU A 179 1.41 -12.98 -6.09
N ILE A 180 0.22 -12.51 -6.42
CA ILE A 180 -0.56 -11.62 -5.56
C ILE A 180 -1.73 -12.41 -5.00
N ASP A 181 -1.64 -12.79 -3.73
CA ASP A 181 -2.76 -13.39 -3.03
C ASP A 181 -3.69 -12.28 -2.56
N SER A 182 -4.80 -12.13 -3.28
CA SER A 182 -5.76 -11.05 -3.10
C SER A 182 -7.14 -11.52 -2.65
N ASN A 183 -7.28 -12.81 -2.36
CA ASN A 183 -8.52 -13.37 -1.86
C ASN A 183 -8.43 -13.51 -0.34
N PRO A 184 -9.07 -12.61 0.44
CA PRO A 184 -9.03 -12.65 1.89
C PRO A 184 -9.81 -13.83 2.49
N ASP A 185 -10.54 -14.61 1.67
CA ASP A 185 -11.37 -15.74 2.11
C ASP A 185 -10.78 -17.10 1.68
N SER A 186 -9.51 -17.15 1.27
CA SER A 186 -8.79 -18.37 0.84
C SER A 186 -8.30 -19.24 1.99
#